data_AF-A0AAC9Z0F4-F1
#
_entry.id   AF-A0AAC9Z0F4-F1
#
_cell.length_a   1.000
_cell.length_b   1.000
_cell.length_c   1.000
_cell.angle_alpha   90.00
_cell.angle_beta   90.00
_cell.angle_gamma   90.00
#
_symmetry.space_group_name_H-M   'P 1'
#
loop_
_entity.id
_entity.type
_entity.pdbx_description
1 polymer ?
#
loop_
_entity_poly.entity_id
_entity_poly.type
_entity_poly.pdbx_seq_one_letter_code
_entity_poly.pdbx_strand_id
1 'polypeptide(L)'
;MKELLATYYKGFAQKANWEQTLDEDFVFIMNDGEPLLGKQAYIEMYRNFCKSYQTMRVIQTIIEGDNAFVLANYDWILPNGTIQNGNVAEIWKAENGLLKELKIYFHK
;
A
#
# COMPACT_ATOMS: atom_id res chain seq x y z
N MET A 1 -1.80 11.49 9.94
CA MET A 1 -2.35 10.63 8.87
C MET A 1 -2.42 11.28 7.48
N LYS A 2 -3.19 12.35 7.24
CA LYS A 2 -3.42 12.91 5.89
C LYS A 2 -2.14 13.21 5.09
N GLU A 3 -1.23 13.98 5.66
CA GLU A 3 0.04 14.34 5.01
C GLU A 3 0.96 13.14 4.80
N LEU A 4 0.88 12.17 5.72
CA LEU A 4 1.65 10.94 5.68
C LEU A 4 1.22 10.06 4.49
N LEU A 5 -0.08 9.86 4.29
CA LEU A 5 -0.61 9.17 3.12
C LEU A 5 -0.35 9.93 1.83
N ALA A 6 -0.47 11.26 1.84
CA ALA A 6 -0.16 12.07 0.66
C ALA A 6 1.32 11.91 0.25
N THR A 7 2.24 11.90 1.22
CA THR A 7 3.67 11.65 0.99
C THR A 7 3.90 10.23 0.48
N TYR A 8 3.29 9.24 1.14
CA TYR A 8 3.39 7.84 0.74
C TYR A 8 2.93 7.63 -0.70
N TYR A 9 1.69 8.01 -1.06
CA TYR A 9 1.17 7.78 -2.42
C TYR A 9 1.88 8.61 -3.48
N LYS A 10 2.33 9.83 -3.15
CA LYS A 10 3.18 10.62 -4.05
C LYS A 10 4.48 9.87 -4.34
N GLY A 11 5.16 9.38 -3.31
CA GLY A 11 6.39 8.60 -3.47
C GLY A 11 6.16 7.28 -4.18
N PHE A 12 5.04 6.61 -3.90
CA PHE A 12 4.64 5.35 -4.51
C PHE A 12 4.43 5.51 -6.02
N ALA A 13 3.72 6.56 -6.44
CA ALA A 13 3.54 6.90 -7.85
C ALA A 13 4.86 7.27 -8.55
N GLN A 14 5.79 7.89 -7.82
CA GLN A 14 7.12 8.25 -8.32
C GLN A 14 8.15 7.10 -8.21
N LYS A 15 7.76 5.97 -7.61
CA LYS A 15 8.64 4.83 -7.27
C LYS A 15 9.87 5.24 -6.45
N ALA A 16 9.75 6.27 -5.60
CA ALA A 16 10.83 6.79 -4.77
C ALA A 16 10.31 7.49 -3.51
N ASN A 17 11.07 7.41 -2.42
CA ASN A 17 10.87 8.18 -1.18
C ASN A 17 9.57 7.89 -0.41
N TRP A 18 8.83 6.85 -0.75
CA TRP A 18 7.66 6.41 0.02
C TRP A 18 8.09 5.58 1.23
N GLU A 19 9.26 4.95 1.16
CA GLU A 19 9.82 4.09 2.21
C GLU A 19 10.07 4.86 3.52
N GLN A 20 10.33 6.17 3.43
CA GLN A 20 10.61 7.02 4.59
C GLN A 20 9.38 7.25 5.48
N THR A 21 8.17 6.99 4.97
CA THR A 21 6.95 7.16 5.75
C THR A 21 6.63 5.95 6.62
N LEU A 22 7.41 4.86 6.51
CA LEU A 22 7.18 3.60 7.21
C LEU A 22 7.96 3.54 8.52
N ASP A 23 7.29 3.04 9.55
CA ASP A 23 7.88 2.60 10.81
C ASP A 23 8.83 1.40 10.57
N GLU A 24 9.89 1.25 11.36
CA GLU A 24 10.85 0.15 11.19
C GLU A 24 10.19 -1.22 11.42
N ASP A 25 9.27 -1.29 12.38
CA ASP A 25 8.50 -2.49 12.72
C ASP A 25 7.13 -2.48 12.01
N PHE A 26 7.12 -2.05 10.73
CA PHE A 26 5.91 -2.02 9.90
C PHE A 26 5.28 -3.41 9.74
N VAL A 27 3.95 -3.48 9.76
CA VAL A 27 3.19 -4.71 9.57
C VAL A 27 2.35 -4.62 8.31
N PHE A 28 2.56 -5.56 7.38
CA PHE A 28 1.74 -5.68 6.20
C PHE A 28 0.94 -6.99 6.22
N ILE A 29 -0.37 -6.92 5.98
CA ILE A 29 -1.26 -8.08 5.91
C ILE A 29 -2.06 -8.00 4.62
N MET A 30 -2.07 -9.10 3.87
CA MET A 30 -2.85 -9.23 2.64
C MET A 30 -4.00 -10.21 2.85
N ASN A 31 -5.23 -9.72 2.69
CA ASN A 31 -6.47 -10.39 3.05
C ASN A 31 -6.39 -10.93 4.49
N ASP A 32 -6.57 -12.23 4.69
CA ASP A 32 -6.44 -12.93 5.97
C ASP A 32 -5.17 -13.79 6.04
N GLY A 33 -4.13 -13.41 5.29
CA GLY A 33 -2.84 -14.12 5.26
C GLY A 33 -1.93 -13.80 6.44
N GLU A 34 -0.84 -14.55 6.55
CA GLU A 34 0.20 -14.31 7.55
C GLU A 34 0.83 -12.90 7.39
N PRO A 35 1.10 -12.20 8.51
CA PRO A 35 1.68 -10.86 8.46
C PRO A 35 3.13 -10.90 7.97
N LEU A 36 3.45 -9.98 7.06
CA LEU A 36 4.81 -9.62 6.70
C LEU A 36 5.32 -8.56 7.66
N LEU A 37 6.35 -8.91 8.42
CA LEU A 37 6.87 -8.07 9.51
C LEU A 37 8.15 -7.34 9.09
N GLY A 38 8.20 -6.06 9.44
CA GLY A 38 9.36 -5.20 9.23
C GLY A 38 9.31 -4.42 7.92
N LYS A 39 9.80 -3.18 7.98
CA LYS A 39 9.90 -2.26 6.85
C LYS A 39 10.63 -2.84 5.65
N GLN A 40 11.79 -3.48 5.89
CA GLN A 40 12.60 -4.04 4.80
C GLN A 40 11.87 -5.16 4.06
N ALA A 41 11.17 -6.03 4.78
CA ALA A 41 10.40 -7.11 4.18
C ALA A 41 9.30 -6.55 3.25
N TYR A 42 8.61 -5.50 3.69
CA TYR A 42 7.61 -4.81 2.88
C TYR A 42 8.22 -4.13 1.64
N ILE A 43 9.38 -3.48 1.76
CA ILE A 43 10.10 -2.87 0.63
C ILE A 43 10.48 -3.92 -0.43
N GLU A 44 10.99 -5.07 -0.01
CA GLU A 44 11.35 -6.16 -0.92
C GLU A 44 10.14 -6.76 -1.63
N MET A 45 9.04 -6.98 -0.89
CA MET A 45 7.77 -7.43 -1.46
C MET A 45 7.24 -6.42 -2.49
N TYR A 46 7.23 -5.13 -2.16
CA TYR A 46 6.81 -4.08 -3.08
C TYR A 46 7.69 -4.01 -4.33
N ARG A 47 9.02 -4.16 -4.22
CA ARG A 47 9.91 -4.19 -5.40
C ARG A 47 9.57 -5.34 -6.36
N ASN A 48 9.13 -6.47 -5.83
CA ASN A 48 8.64 -7.58 -6.66
C ASN A 48 7.28 -7.26 -7.26
N PHE A 49 6.37 -6.65 -6.49
CA PHE A 49 5.07 -6.20 -6.97
C PHE A 49 5.19 -5.14 -8.07
N CYS A 50 6.16 -4.21 -7.99
CA CYS A 50 6.45 -3.20 -9.02
C CYS A 50 6.73 -3.76 -10.41
N LYS A 51 7.14 -5.03 -10.51
CA LYS A 51 7.37 -5.70 -11.80
C LYS A 51 6.04 -6.05 -12.49
N SER A 52 4.94 -6.16 -11.74
CA SER A 52 3.65 -6.66 -12.21
C SER A 52 2.52 -5.63 -12.18
N TYR A 53 2.69 -4.41 -11.66
CA TYR A 53 1.65 -3.37 -11.75
C TYR A 53 2.06 -2.19 -12.62
N GLN A 54 1.10 -1.67 -13.38
CA GLN A 54 1.31 -0.56 -14.32
C GLN A 54 0.91 0.78 -13.70
N THR A 55 -0.24 0.85 -13.02
CA THR A 55 -0.77 2.09 -12.47
C THR A 55 -1.61 1.83 -11.23
N MET A 56 -1.60 2.77 -10.30
CA MET A 56 -2.40 2.77 -9.07
C MET A 56 -3.12 4.11 -8.96
N ARG A 57 -4.40 4.09 -8.59
CA ARG A 57 -5.24 5.27 -8.43
C ARG A 57 -5.98 5.20 -7.10
N VAL A 58 -5.90 6.28 -6.31
CA VAL A 58 -6.72 6.45 -5.12
C VAL A 58 -8.11 6.94 -5.56
N ILE A 59 -9.15 6.18 -5.24
CA ILE A 59 -10.55 6.52 -5.53
C ILE A 59 -11.14 7.31 -4.36
N GLN A 60 -10.92 6.83 -3.14
CA GLN A 60 -11.49 7.44 -1.94
C GLN A 60 -10.52 7.29 -0.77
N THR A 61 -10.51 8.29 0.10
CA THR A 61 -9.80 8.24 1.38
C THR A 61 -10.73 8.71 2.48
N ILE A 62 -10.83 7.92 3.55
CA ILE A 62 -11.49 8.28 4.81
C ILE A 62 -10.42 8.26 5.89
N ILE A 63 -10.34 9.31 6.70
CA ILE A 63 -9.32 9.44 7.75
C ILE A 63 -10.02 9.63 9.09
N GLU A 64 -9.61 8.84 10.08
CA GLU A 64 -10.09 8.90 11.45
C GLU A 64 -8.90 8.86 12.41
N GLY A 65 -8.44 10.04 12.84
CA GLY A 65 -7.25 10.18 13.67
C GLY A 65 -6.01 9.58 13.00
N ASP A 66 -5.45 8.55 13.63
CA ASP A 66 -4.29 7.79 13.15
C ASP A 66 -4.66 6.55 12.34
N ASN A 67 -5.94 6.40 11.96
CA ASN A 67 -6.39 5.36 11.04
C ASN A 67 -6.87 5.98 9.73
N ALA A 68 -6.80 5.20 8.66
CA ALA A 68 -7.42 5.57 7.40
C ALA A 68 -7.89 4.36 6.61
N PHE A 69 -8.97 4.56 5.85
CA PHE A 69 -9.40 3.66 4.80
C PHE A 69 -9.11 4.31 3.46
N VAL A 70 -8.52 3.56 2.54
CA VAL A 70 -8.31 3.96 1.15
C VAL A 70 -8.93 2.91 0.23
N LEU A 71 -9.86 3.37 -0.62
CA LEU A 71 -10.27 2.61 -1.78
C LEU A 71 -9.32 2.96 -2.91
N ALA A 72 -8.53 2.00 -3.36
CA ALA A 72 -7.61 2.16 -4.48
C ALA A 72 -8.00 1.22 -5.62
N ASN A 73 -7.52 1.54 -6.82
CA ASN A 73 -7.69 0.73 -8.01
C ASN A 73 -6.32 0.51 -8.66
N TYR A 74 -6.06 -0.72 -9.06
CA TYR A 74 -4.79 -1.15 -9.63
C TYR A 74 -4.99 -1.75 -11.01
N ASP A 75 -4.04 -1.47 -11.91
CA ASP A 75 -3.85 -2.19 -13.17
C ASP A 75 -2.66 -3.15 -13.01
N TRP A 76 -2.92 -4.45 -13.05
CA TRP A 76 -1.91 -5.49 -13.00
C TRP A 76 -1.66 -6.07 -14.39
N ILE A 77 -0.40 -6.33 -14.70
CA ILE A 77 0.02 -7.06 -15.90
C ILE A 77 0.25 -8.51 -15.49
N LEU A 78 -0.55 -9.40 -16.05
CA LEU A 78 -0.40 -10.85 -15.89
C LEU A 78 0.78 -11.37 -16.73
N PRO A 79 1.34 -12.56 -16.43
CA PRO A 79 2.49 -13.10 -17.18
C PRO A 79 2.26 -13.26 -18.70
N ASN A 80 1.01 -13.39 -19.13
CA ASN A 80 0.61 -13.44 -20.54
C ASN A 80 0.47 -12.05 -21.20
N GLY A 81 0.74 -10.96 -20.47
CA GLY A 81 0.66 -9.57 -20.93
C GLY A 81 -0.74 -8.93 -20.84
N THR A 82 -1.77 -9.66 -20.41
CA THR A 82 -3.11 -9.05 -20.24
C THR A 82 -3.16 -8.18 -19.00
N ILE A 83 -3.89 -7.06 -19.10
CA ILE A 83 -4.14 -6.14 -17.99
C ILE A 83 -5.40 -6.59 -17.25
N GLN A 84 -5.27 -6.80 -15.94
CA GLN A 84 -6.39 -6.97 -15.03
C GLN A 84 -6.56 -5.70 -14.21
N ASN A 85 -7.80 -5.27 -14.04
CA ASN A 85 -8.15 -4.12 -13.21
C ASN A 85 -8.94 -4.57 -11.98
N GLY A 86 -8.66 -3.97 -10.82
CA GLY A 86 -9.43 -4.27 -9.63
C GLY A 86 -9.29 -3.25 -8.52
N ASN A 87 -10.37 -3.11 -7.76
CA ASN A 87 -10.40 -2.29 -6.56
C ASN A 87 -9.84 -3.08 -5.38
N VAL A 88 -9.16 -2.37 -4.50
CA VAL A 88 -8.65 -2.88 -3.23
C VAL A 88 -9.03 -1.94 -2.11
N ALA A 89 -9.32 -2.52 -0.96
CA ALA A 89 -9.48 -1.78 0.28
C ALA A 89 -8.15 -1.82 1.05
N GLU A 90 -7.60 -0.65 1.33
CA GLU A 90 -6.41 -0.49 2.16
C GLU A 90 -6.81 0.14 3.49
N ILE A 91 -6.49 -0.53 4.59
CA ILE A 91 -6.68 -0.04 5.95
C ILE A 91 -5.30 0.28 6.50
N TRP A 92 -5.11 1.55 6.81
CA TRP A 92 -3.86 2.11 7.30
C TRP A 92 -3.97 2.46 8.78
N LYS A 93 -2.90 2.19 9.51
CA LYS A 93 -2.67 2.70 10.86
C LYS A 93 -1.34 3.43 10.91
N ALA A 94 -1.32 4.58 11.58
CA ALA A 94 -0.12 5.31 11.93
C ALA A 94 0.14 5.24 13.43
N GLU A 95 1.41 5.40 13.80
CA GLU A 95 1.86 5.51 15.17
C GLU A 95 3.12 6.38 15.18
N ASN A 96 3.25 7.29 16.14
CA ASN A 96 4.41 8.19 16.27
C ASN A 96 4.78 8.96 14.98
N GLY A 97 3.78 9.31 14.16
CA GLY A 97 3.98 10.05 12.91
C GLY A 97 4.45 9.20 11.72
N LEU A 98 4.55 7.88 11.86
CA LEU A 98 4.92 6.93 10.81
C LEU A 98 3.78 5.94 10.52
N LEU A 99 3.76 5.37 9.32
CA LEU A 99 2.82 4.31 8.95
C LEU A 99 3.30 3.03 9.64
N LYS A 100 2.41 2.43 10.41
CA LYS A 100 2.70 1.28 11.27
C LYS A 100 2.12 -0.01 10.72
N GLU A 101 0.93 0.06 10.13
CA GLU A 101 0.26 -1.12 9.58
C GLU A 101 -0.45 -0.77 8.27
N LEU A 102 -0.39 -1.71 7.32
CA LEU A 102 -1.28 -1.79 6.16
C LEU A 102 -1.96 -3.16 6.13
N LYS A 103 -3.29 -3.17 6.14
CA LYS A 103 -4.09 -4.32 5.76
C LYS A 103 -4.72 -4.06 4.39
N ILE A 104 -4.45 -4.92 3.42
CA ILE A 104 -5.01 -4.78 2.06
C ILE A 104 -5.95 -5.94 1.75
N TYR A 105 -7.14 -5.64 1.25
CA TYR A 105 -8.13 -6.63 0.83
C TYR A 105 -8.38 -6.51 -0.67
N PHE A 106 -8.21 -7.64 -1.36
CA PHE A 106 -8.53 -7.78 -2.78
C PHE A 106 -9.84 -8.54 -2.90
N HIS A 107 -10.82 -7.96 -3.58
CA HIS A 107 -11.97 -8.73 -4.02
C HIS A 107 -11.57 -9.49 -5.30
N LYS A 108 -11.60 -10.82 -5.26
CA LYS A 108 -11.35 -11.69 -6.41
C LYS A 108 -12.60 -11.89 -7.25
#